data_AF-A0A4R9LTT6-F1
#
_entry.id   AF-A0A4R9LTT6-F1
#
_cell.length_a   1.000
_cell.length_b   1.000
_cell.length_c   1.000
_cell.angle_alpha   90.00
_cell.angle_beta   90.00
_cell.angle_gamma   90.00
#
_symmetry.space_group_name_H-M   'P 1'
#
loop_
_entity.id
_entity.type
_entity.pdbx_description
1 polymer ?
#
loop_
_entity_poly.entity_id
_entity_poly.type
_entity_poly.pdbx_seq_one_letter_code
_entity_poly.pdbx_strand_id
1 'polypeptide(L)'
;MIQRRIEVVEKEETKQTSPVILQDIQCPVCSYEEVKNYTLKAKTLPIHHNIFEVPVYDDNPKYIRLDFNELQFTVCPICFYTGASKTDFNFHGSLSHTDKHTETDKRILEYWKQNTQKIKSEFNVPSVNAESFVNPRTPEAALLSVNLAIHKASIELGVKIPYSMIKRAHRYVRLFCLNYKYTKTEDLELLKKAVTDLEEIFRLSDFPEKPYEFEVCYLIVVCSIKLGDESKAASFIKVLDQTKAELGLESKTNPKVPLQEITKWSTLAKEVWQNRTDASIWII
;
A
#
# COMPACT_ATOMS: atom_id res chain seq x y z
N MET A 1 43.56 50.64 10.14
CA MET A 1 42.77 49.55 10.77
C MET A 1 41.43 49.46 10.05
N ILE A 2 41.25 48.46 9.18
CA ILE A 2 40.00 48.24 8.45
C ILE A 2 39.23 47.17 9.22
N GLN A 3 38.14 47.58 9.86
CA GLN A 3 37.29 46.71 10.66
C GLN A 3 36.33 45.98 9.72
N ARG A 4 36.60 44.70 9.44
CA ARG A 4 35.68 43.82 8.70
C ARG A 4 34.40 43.64 9.52
N ARG A 5 33.28 44.16 9.03
CA ARG A 5 31.95 43.74 9.45
C ARG A 5 31.77 42.28 9.02
N ILE A 6 31.61 41.39 9.99
CA ILE A 6 31.14 40.03 9.78
C ILE A 6 29.63 40.16 9.59
N GLU A 7 29.14 39.97 8.37
CA GLU A 7 27.72 39.73 8.11
C GLU A 7 27.39 38.33 8.63
N VAL A 8 26.61 38.29 9.72
CA VAL A 8 25.98 37.06 10.18
C VAL A 8 24.80 36.81 9.22
N VAL A 9 24.97 35.87 8.32
CA VAL A 9 23.87 35.35 7.50
C VAL A 9 22.99 34.53 8.43
N GLU A 10 21.89 35.12 8.91
CA GLU A 10 20.81 34.37 9.53
C GLU A 10 20.26 33.37 8.51
N LYS A 11 20.51 32.08 8.74
CA LYS A 11 19.78 31.01 8.04
C LYS A 11 18.33 31.12 8.48
N GLU A 12 17.46 31.60 7.60
CA GLU A 12 16.02 31.42 7.74
C GLU A 12 15.73 29.92 7.87
N GLU A 13 15.38 29.47 9.09
CA GLU A 13 14.79 28.16 9.29
C GLU A 13 13.42 28.15 8.60
N THR A 14 13.37 27.64 7.36
CA THR A 14 12.12 27.43 6.65
C THR A 14 11.26 26.47 7.47
N LYS A 15 10.23 26.98 8.13
CA LYS A 15 9.28 26.21 8.95
C LYS A 15 8.52 25.22 8.06
N GLN A 16 9.03 23.99 7.98
CA GLN A 16 8.41 22.93 7.19
C GLN A 16 7.02 22.59 7.72
N THR A 17 6.08 22.34 6.82
CA THR A 17 4.69 22.00 7.16
C THR A 17 4.49 20.48 7.18
N SER A 18 3.57 19.97 8.02
CA SER A 18 3.20 18.55 7.96
C SER A 18 2.47 18.21 6.64
N PRO A 19 2.89 17.16 5.92
CA PRO A 19 2.21 16.71 4.70
C PRO A 19 0.91 15.94 4.99
N VAL A 20 0.64 15.58 6.25
CA VAL A 20 -0.57 14.83 6.64
C VAL A 20 -1.55 15.68 7.45
N ILE A 21 -2.81 15.26 7.42
CA ILE A 21 -3.87 15.71 8.34
C ILE A 21 -4.11 14.57 9.32
N LEU A 22 -4.04 14.89 10.62
CA LEU A 22 -4.45 13.98 11.69
C LEU A 22 -5.90 14.29 12.09
N GLN A 23 -6.71 13.24 12.20
CA GLN A 23 -8.09 13.32 12.69
C GLN A 23 -8.36 12.17 13.65
N ASP A 24 -9.12 12.46 14.71
CA ASP A 24 -9.66 11.44 15.59
C ASP A 24 -10.98 10.91 15.00
N ILE A 25 -11.10 9.59 14.93
CA ILE A 25 -12.27 8.89 14.42
C ILE A 25 -12.68 7.77 15.36
N GLN A 26 -13.94 7.37 15.28
CA GLN A 26 -14.51 6.37 16.17
C GLN A 26 -14.44 4.96 15.55
N CYS A 27 -13.95 4.01 16.35
CA CYS A 27 -13.92 2.59 15.99
C CYS A 27 -15.34 2.01 15.87
N PRO A 28 -15.72 1.39 14.74
CA PRO A 28 -17.05 0.80 14.57
C PRO A 28 -17.25 -0.53 15.34
N VAL A 29 -16.18 -1.09 15.89
CA VAL A 29 -16.19 -2.36 16.63
C VAL A 29 -16.39 -2.12 18.13
N CYS A 30 -15.54 -1.28 18.74
CA CYS A 30 -15.53 -1.06 20.18
C CYS A 30 -15.93 0.37 20.61
N SER A 31 -16.31 1.23 19.66
CA SER A 31 -16.72 2.62 19.89
C SER A 31 -15.66 3.55 20.50
N TYR A 32 -14.39 3.14 20.56
CA TYR A 32 -13.31 4.03 20.98
C TYR A 32 -13.18 5.22 20.03
N GLU A 33 -13.22 6.45 20.57
CA GLU A 33 -13.41 7.69 19.79
C GLU A 33 -12.12 8.36 19.32
N GLU A 34 -10.98 8.01 19.91
CA GLU A 34 -9.70 8.68 19.65
C GLU A 34 -8.78 7.84 18.75
N VAL A 35 -9.34 7.10 17.78
CA VAL A 35 -8.52 6.36 16.81
C VAL A 35 -7.84 7.36 15.89
N LYS A 36 -6.50 7.34 15.84
CA LYS A 36 -5.71 8.28 15.02
C LYS A 36 -5.73 7.89 13.55
N ASN A 37 -6.36 8.73 12.71
CA ASN A 37 -6.37 8.60 11.27
C ASN A 37 -5.49 9.67 10.61
N TYR A 38 -4.67 9.23 9.67
CA TYR A 38 -3.80 10.10 8.88
C TYR A 38 -4.25 10.11 7.42
N THR A 39 -4.40 11.30 6.87
CA THR A 39 -4.66 11.49 5.43
C THR A 39 -3.54 12.32 4.83
N LEU A 40 -2.90 11.82 3.76
CA LEU A 40 -1.92 12.59 3.01
C LEU A 40 -2.60 13.75 2.27
N LYS A 41 -2.10 14.97 2.46
CA LYS A 41 -2.59 16.14 1.73
C LYS A 41 -2.19 16.01 0.27
N ALA A 42 -3.15 16.25 -0.63
CA ALA A 42 -2.90 16.18 -2.06
C ALA A 42 -1.73 17.10 -2.48
N LYS A 43 -0.86 16.59 -3.37
CA LYS A 43 0.28 17.32 -3.97
C LYS A 43 1.32 17.84 -2.95
N THR A 44 1.41 17.26 -1.76
CA THR A 44 2.41 17.67 -0.76
C THR A 44 3.75 16.97 -0.93
N LEU A 45 3.74 15.66 -1.15
CA LEU A 45 4.94 14.88 -1.45
C LEU A 45 4.87 14.39 -2.90
N PRO A 46 5.95 14.51 -3.69
CA PRO A 46 6.07 13.78 -4.95
C PRO A 46 6.01 12.28 -4.66
N ILE A 47 5.30 11.55 -5.52
CA ILE A 47 5.11 10.10 -5.37
C ILE A 47 5.56 9.46 -6.67
N HIS A 48 6.54 8.56 -6.58
CA HIS A 48 6.82 7.56 -7.59
C HIS A 48 6.54 6.17 -6.99
N HIS A 49 6.71 5.11 -7.78
CA HIS A 49 6.55 3.75 -7.30
C HIS A 49 7.88 3.00 -7.45
N ASN A 50 8.19 2.13 -6.49
CA ASN A 50 9.28 1.18 -6.64
C ASN A 50 8.88 0.07 -7.64
N ILE A 51 9.81 -0.84 -7.93
CA ILE A 51 9.57 -1.96 -8.86
C ILE A 51 8.42 -2.91 -8.44
N PHE A 52 7.99 -2.85 -7.18
CA PHE A 52 6.88 -3.64 -6.65
C PHE A 52 5.55 -2.86 -6.65
N GLU A 53 5.51 -1.72 -7.33
CA GLU A 53 4.39 -0.75 -7.32
C GLU A 53 4.00 -0.29 -5.90
N VAL A 54 4.94 -0.29 -4.96
CA VAL A 54 4.74 0.34 -3.65
C VAL A 54 5.13 1.82 -3.76
N PRO A 55 4.25 2.75 -3.34
CA PRO A 55 4.54 4.18 -3.39
C PRO A 55 5.81 4.54 -2.63
N VAL A 56 6.67 5.37 -3.22
CA VAL A 56 7.83 6.00 -2.60
C VAL A 56 7.56 7.49 -2.53
N TYR A 57 7.75 8.06 -1.34
CA TYR A 57 7.46 9.46 -1.05
C TYR A 57 8.76 10.26 -1.02
N ASP A 58 8.97 11.09 -2.04
CA ASP A 58 10.18 11.89 -2.18
C ASP A 58 10.16 13.15 -1.30
N ASP A 59 11.35 13.69 -1.06
CA ASP A 59 11.53 14.91 -0.30
C ASP A 59 10.93 16.12 -1.03
N ASN A 60 10.16 16.92 -0.29
CA ASN A 60 9.70 18.24 -0.72
C ASN A 60 10.20 19.27 0.30
N PRO A 61 11.05 20.24 -0.08
CA PRO A 61 11.61 21.21 0.86
C PRO A 61 10.56 21.96 1.71
N LYS A 62 9.32 22.10 1.23
CA LYS A 62 8.21 22.77 1.94
C LYS A 62 7.60 21.94 3.06
N TYR A 63 7.75 20.61 3.02
CA TYR A 63 7.08 19.69 3.92
C TYR A 63 8.07 18.83 4.70
N ILE A 64 7.66 18.40 5.88
CA ILE A 64 8.41 17.43 6.66
C ILE A 64 8.44 16.11 5.88
N ARG A 65 9.63 15.51 5.75
CA ARG A 65 9.80 14.18 5.13
C ARG A 65 8.95 13.15 5.88
N LEU A 66 8.20 12.35 5.13
CA LEU A 66 7.32 11.32 5.68
C LEU A 66 7.17 10.18 4.68
N ASP A 67 7.34 8.94 5.16
CA ASP A 67 6.91 7.75 4.41
C ASP A 67 5.47 7.40 4.80
N PHE A 68 4.52 7.73 3.94
CA PHE A 68 3.11 7.50 4.23
C PHE A 68 2.72 6.02 4.19
N ASN A 69 3.57 5.10 3.72
CA ASN A 69 3.33 3.66 3.87
C ASN A 69 3.25 3.24 5.35
N GLU A 70 3.91 3.97 6.24
CA GLU A 70 3.87 3.72 7.68
C GLU A 70 2.51 4.11 8.28
N LEU A 71 1.83 5.12 7.73
CA LEU A 71 0.60 5.70 8.28
C LEU A 71 -0.67 5.33 7.51
N GLN A 72 -0.55 4.64 6.37
CA GLN A 72 -1.67 4.33 5.46
C GLN A 72 -2.81 3.57 6.15
N PHE A 73 -2.48 2.68 7.09
CA PHE A 73 -3.47 1.91 7.83
C PHE A 73 -3.78 2.56 9.18
N THR A 74 -5.06 2.84 9.39
CA THR A 74 -5.60 3.31 10.67
C THR A 74 -5.93 2.10 11.52
N VAL A 75 -5.45 2.07 12.76
CA VAL A 75 -5.63 0.94 13.69
C VAL A 75 -6.25 1.43 14.98
N CYS A 76 -7.34 0.80 15.40
CA CYS A 76 -7.90 1.02 16.74
C CYS A 76 -6.98 0.37 17.78
N PRO A 77 -6.43 1.13 18.74
CA PRO A 77 -5.49 0.58 19.72
C PRO A 77 -6.16 -0.37 20.73
N ILE A 78 -7.48 -0.34 20.85
CA ILE A 78 -8.22 -1.13 21.85
C ILE A 78 -8.55 -2.54 21.34
N CYS A 79 -9.06 -2.66 20.11
CA CYS A 79 -9.53 -3.92 19.54
C CYS A 79 -8.80 -4.35 18.25
N PHE A 80 -7.76 -3.60 17.85
CA PHE A 80 -6.95 -3.82 16.66
C PHE A 80 -7.72 -3.80 15.33
N TYR A 81 -8.98 -3.37 15.33
CA TYR A 81 -9.71 -3.12 14.09
C TYR A 81 -8.94 -2.13 13.21
N THR A 82 -8.80 -2.46 11.93
CA THR A 82 -7.98 -1.70 10.99
C THR A 82 -8.77 -1.30 9.75
N GLY A 83 -8.38 -0.19 9.14
CA GLY A 83 -8.92 0.29 7.87
C GLY A 83 -7.88 1.04 7.07
N ALA A 84 -8.04 1.04 5.74
CA ALA A 84 -7.20 1.79 4.81
C ALA A 84 -7.87 3.08 4.33
N SER A 85 -9.19 3.19 4.56
CA SER A 85 -9.98 4.39 4.26
C SER A 85 -10.57 4.95 5.56
N LYS A 86 -10.76 6.26 5.59
CA LYS A 86 -11.55 6.91 6.65
C LYS A 86 -12.98 6.36 6.72
N THR A 87 -13.53 5.90 5.59
CA THR A 87 -14.87 5.28 5.53
C THR A 87 -14.94 3.89 6.15
N ASP A 88 -13.82 3.25 6.49
CA ASP A 88 -13.82 2.02 7.30
C ASP A 88 -14.25 2.29 8.75
N PHE A 89 -14.34 3.56 9.19
CA PHE A 89 -14.63 3.96 10.56
C PHE A 89 -15.83 4.91 10.64
N ASN A 90 -16.33 5.14 11.85
CA ASN A 90 -17.31 6.19 12.11
C ASN A 90 -16.60 7.52 12.30
N PHE A 91 -17.13 8.61 11.76
CA PHE A 91 -16.57 9.93 12.00
C PHE A 91 -17.59 11.05 11.95
N HIS A 92 -17.34 12.09 12.73
CA HIS A 92 -18.09 13.33 12.69
C HIS A 92 -17.47 14.28 11.67
N GLY A 93 -18.23 14.70 10.66
CA GLY A 93 -17.79 15.68 9.68
C GLY A 93 -17.81 17.09 10.27
N SER A 94 -16.66 17.68 10.55
CA SER A 94 -16.57 19.04 11.14
C SER A 94 -17.24 20.13 10.30
N LEU A 95 -17.35 19.93 8.98
CA LEU A 95 -17.97 20.88 8.04
C LEU A 95 -19.43 20.56 7.69
N SER A 96 -19.84 19.29 7.83
CA SER A 96 -21.17 18.85 7.42
C SER A 96 -22.12 18.64 8.59
N HIS A 97 -21.62 18.68 9.83
CA HIS A 97 -22.36 18.35 11.06
C HIS A 97 -23.12 17.02 10.97
N THR A 98 -22.66 16.12 10.11
CA THR A 98 -23.29 14.83 9.85
C THR A 98 -22.39 13.73 10.36
N ASP A 99 -22.97 12.87 11.18
CA ASP A 99 -22.35 11.62 11.57
C ASP A 99 -22.31 10.71 10.36
N LYS A 100 -21.10 10.32 9.98
CA LYS A 100 -20.89 9.31 8.94
C LYS A 100 -20.54 8.00 9.61
N HIS A 101 -21.38 7.00 9.35
CA HIS A 101 -21.12 5.64 9.79
C HIS A 101 -20.19 4.92 8.81
N THR A 102 -19.49 3.92 9.33
CA THR A 102 -18.63 3.03 8.53
C THR A 102 -19.38 2.44 7.34
N GLU A 103 -18.69 2.36 6.21
CA GLU A 103 -19.14 1.65 5.00
C GLU A 103 -18.70 0.17 5.01
N THR A 104 -18.00 -0.26 6.07
CA THR A 104 -17.56 -1.66 6.20
C THR A 104 -18.76 -2.60 6.31
N ASP A 105 -18.70 -3.70 5.55
CA ASP A 105 -19.73 -4.75 5.59
C ASP A 105 -19.96 -5.27 7.02
N LYS A 106 -21.22 -5.33 7.43
CA LYS A 106 -21.64 -5.75 8.78
C LYS A 106 -21.09 -7.12 9.17
N ARG A 107 -20.91 -8.04 8.21
CA ARG A 107 -20.37 -9.38 8.45
C ARG A 107 -18.92 -9.34 8.91
N ILE A 108 -18.14 -8.37 8.40
CA ILE A 108 -16.75 -8.15 8.83
C ILE A 108 -16.72 -7.57 10.23
N LEU A 109 -17.58 -6.57 10.51
CA LEU A 109 -17.68 -5.96 11.83
C LEU A 109 -18.09 -6.98 12.89
N GLU A 110 -19.06 -7.83 12.57
CA GLU A 110 -19.53 -8.88 13.47
C GLU A 110 -18.46 -9.94 13.71
N TYR A 111 -17.77 -10.38 12.65
CA TYR A 111 -16.62 -11.27 12.80
C TYR A 111 -15.58 -10.66 13.74
N TRP A 112 -15.25 -9.38 13.56
CA TRP A 112 -14.24 -8.71 14.39
C TRP A 112 -14.68 -8.62 15.85
N LYS A 113 -15.95 -8.25 16.11
CA LYS A 113 -16.52 -8.18 17.46
C LYS A 113 -16.44 -9.53 18.16
N GLN A 114 -16.87 -10.60 17.50
CA GLN A 114 -16.87 -11.97 18.05
C GLN A 114 -15.45 -12.50 18.29
N ASN A 115 -14.48 -12.09 17.48
CA ASN A 115 -13.10 -12.61 17.52
C ASN A 115 -12.09 -11.64 18.15
N THR A 116 -12.53 -10.55 18.79
CA THR A 116 -11.63 -9.48 19.26
C THR A 116 -10.53 -10.01 20.18
N GLN A 117 -10.85 -10.89 21.13
CA GLN A 117 -9.83 -11.44 22.04
C GLN A 117 -8.81 -12.32 21.32
N LYS A 118 -9.28 -13.15 20.38
CA LYS A 118 -8.39 -13.99 19.56
C LYS A 118 -7.44 -13.13 18.72
N ILE A 119 -7.97 -12.11 18.05
CA ILE A 119 -7.18 -11.18 17.22
C ILE A 119 -6.14 -10.47 18.09
N LYS A 120 -6.53 -9.96 19.27
CA LYS A 120 -5.58 -9.33 20.18
C LYS A 120 -4.46 -10.27 20.61
N SER A 121 -4.76 -11.53 20.90
CA SER A 121 -3.76 -12.52 21.27
C SER A 121 -2.82 -12.89 20.10
N GLU A 122 -3.37 -13.06 18.90
CA GLU A 122 -2.61 -13.41 17.69
C GLU A 122 -1.65 -12.28 17.27
N PHE A 123 -2.09 -11.03 17.42
CA PHE A 123 -1.36 -9.84 17.02
C PHE A 123 -0.73 -9.07 18.19
N ASN A 124 -0.59 -9.72 19.35
CA ASN A 124 -0.01 -9.09 20.52
C ASN A 124 1.49 -8.87 20.31
N VAL A 125 1.90 -7.62 20.16
CA VAL A 125 3.30 -7.22 20.12
C VAL A 125 3.61 -6.46 21.41
N PRO A 126 4.42 -7.03 22.34
CA PRO A 126 4.63 -6.44 23.67
C PRO A 126 5.15 -4.99 23.68
N SER A 127 5.90 -4.59 22.63
CA SER A 127 6.43 -3.24 22.47
C SER A 127 5.43 -2.23 21.89
N VAL A 128 4.25 -2.68 21.44
CA VAL A 128 3.26 -1.83 20.78
C VAL A 128 2.12 -1.47 21.73
N ASN A 129 1.87 -0.18 21.87
CA ASN A 129 0.75 0.38 22.63
C ASN A 129 -0.02 1.41 21.77
N ALA A 130 -0.98 2.12 22.37
CA ALA A 130 -1.78 3.10 21.65
C ALA A 130 -0.92 4.23 21.02
N GLU A 131 0.13 4.65 21.71
CA GLU A 131 0.99 5.77 21.32
C GLU A 131 1.90 5.37 20.18
N SER A 132 2.22 4.07 20.07
CA SER A 132 2.97 3.52 18.95
C SER A 132 2.30 3.74 17.60
N PHE A 133 0.98 3.95 17.54
CA PHE A 133 0.24 4.19 16.29
C PHE A 133 0.19 5.67 15.85
N VAL A 134 0.70 6.59 16.69
CA VAL A 134 0.81 8.03 16.42
C VAL A 134 2.04 8.32 15.55
N ASN A 135 2.03 9.39 14.75
CA ASN A 135 3.18 9.85 13.97
C ASN A 135 4.22 10.58 14.87
N PRO A 136 5.51 10.19 14.86
CA PRO A 136 6.12 9.11 14.08
C PRO A 136 5.77 7.72 14.63
N ARG A 137 5.33 6.83 13.73
CA ARG A 137 4.92 5.46 14.08
C ARG A 137 6.16 4.60 14.31
N THR A 138 6.14 3.73 15.31
CA THR A 138 7.27 2.80 15.51
C THR A 138 7.32 1.77 14.38
N PRO A 139 8.49 1.22 14.03
CA PRO A 139 8.61 0.16 13.03
C PRO A 139 7.65 -1.01 13.29
N GLU A 140 7.55 -1.46 14.54
CA GLU A 140 6.69 -2.58 14.95
C GLU A 140 5.21 -2.26 14.73
N ALA A 141 4.78 -1.04 15.07
CA ALA A 141 3.40 -0.62 14.85
C ALA A 141 3.07 -0.45 13.35
N ALA A 142 4.03 0.02 12.54
CA ALA A 142 3.87 0.10 11.09
C ALA A 142 3.69 -1.30 10.49
N LEU A 143 4.57 -2.26 10.82
CA LEU A 143 4.46 -3.65 10.38
C LEU A 143 3.18 -4.32 10.87
N LEU A 144 2.82 -4.11 12.14
CA LEU A 144 1.57 -4.63 12.71
C LEU A 144 0.34 -4.10 11.97
N SER A 145 0.33 -2.82 11.59
CA SER A 145 -0.80 -2.22 10.88
C SER A 145 -1.07 -2.89 9.52
N VAL A 146 -0.02 -3.27 8.79
CA VAL A 146 -0.14 -4.00 7.52
C VAL A 146 -0.58 -5.45 7.74
N ASN A 147 -0.03 -6.11 8.77
CA ASN A 147 -0.44 -7.47 9.15
C ASN A 147 -1.94 -7.55 9.51
N LEU A 148 -2.44 -6.60 10.31
CA LEU A 148 -3.87 -6.48 10.61
C LEU A 148 -4.68 -6.24 9.33
N ALA A 149 -4.15 -5.45 8.38
CA ALA A 149 -4.83 -5.22 7.12
C ALA A 149 -4.88 -6.48 6.25
N ILE A 150 -3.82 -7.31 6.23
CA ILE A 150 -3.83 -8.63 5.57
C ILE A 150 -4.89 -9.53 6.21
N HIS A 151 -5.00 -9.52 7.54
CA HIS A 151 -6.03 -10.26 8.27
C HIS A 151 -7.44 -9.79 7.87
N LYS A 152 -7.70 -8.47 7.87
CA LYS A 152 -8.97 -7.91 7.39
C LYS A 152 -9.29 -8.34 5.96
N ALA A 153 -8.32 -8.30 5.03
CA ALA A 153 -8.54 -8.74 3.65
C ALA A 153 -8.89 -10.24 3.58
N SER A 154 -8.33 -11.07 4.47
CA SER A 154 -8.65 -12.49 4.53
C SER A 154 -10.07 -12.75 5.03
N ILE A 155 -10.56 -11.94 5.97
CA ILE A 155 -11.97 -11.96 6.39
C ILE A 155 -12.87 -11.49 5.23
N GLU A 156 -12.50 -10.39 4.57
CA GLU A 156 -13.20 -9.84 3.40
C GLU A 156 -13.37 -10.89 2.29
N LEU A 157 -12.33 -11.71 2.05
CA LEU A 157 -12.40 -12.85 1.12
C LEU A 157 -13.41 -13.91 1.55
N GLY A 158 -13.42 -14.29 2.83
CA GLY A 158 -14.36 -15.28 3.37
C GLY A 158 -15.82 -14.88 3.21
N VAL A 159 -16.12 -13.57 3.25
CA VAL A 159 -17.48 -13.03 3.04
C VAL A 159 -17.73 -12.54 1.61
N LYS A 160 -16.79 -12.79 0.68
CA LYS A 160 -16.86 -12.47 -0.75
C LYS A 160 -16.98 -10.97 -1.07
N ILE A 161 -16.26 -10.10 -0.36
CA ILE A 161 -16.16 -8.69 -0.76
C ILE A 161 -15.32 -8.58 -2.05
N PRO A 162 -15.78 -7.82 -3.07
CA PRO A 162 -15.02 -7.61 -4.29
C PRO A 162 -13.62 -7.04 -4.05
N TYR A 163 -12.68 -7.41 -4.92
CA TYR A 163 -11.29 -6.92 -4.92
C TYR A 163 -10.48 -7.22 -3.65
N SER A 164 -10.97 -8.07 -2.74
CA SER A 164 -10.27 -8.37 -1.49
C SER A 164 -8.97 -9.13 -1.70
N MET A 165 -8.91 -9.97 -2.75
CA MET A 165 -7.71 -10.73 -3.10
C MET A 165 -6.59 -9.79 -3.58
N ILE A 166 -6.90 -8.85 -4.48
CA ILE A 166 -5.89 -7.89 -4.98
C ILE A 166 -5.42 -6.96 -3.85
N LYS A 167 -6.34 -6.53 -2.97
CA LYS A 167 -5.96 -5.79 -1.75
C LYS A 167 -4.98 -6.59 -0.90
N ARG A 168 -5.20 -7.90 -0.72
CA ARG A 168 -4.34 -8.76 0.10
C ARG A 168 -2.97 -8.95 -0.54
N ALA A 169 -2.91 -9.21 -1.85
CA ALA A 169 -1.66 -9.28 -2.61
C ALA A 169 -0.81 -8.01 -2.44
N HIS A 170 -1.40 -6.83 -2.65
CA HIS A 170 -0.69 -5.55 -2.50
C HIS A 170 -0.23 -5.31 -1.06
N ARG A 171 -0.96 -5.82 -0.06
CA ARG A 171 -0.57 -5.72 1.36
C ARG A 171 0.60 -6.66 1.69
N TYR A 172 0.67 -7.86 1.11
CA TYR A 172 1.84 -8.73 1.25
C TYR A 172 3.10 -8.08 0.68
N VAL A 173 3.00 -7.50 -0.52
CA VAL A 173 4.10 -6.80 -1.18
C VAL A 173 4.55 -5.57 -0.37
N ARG A 174 3.60 -4.79 0.16
CA ARG A 174 3.92 -3.66 1.04
C ARG A 174 4.59 -4.10 2.35
N LEU A 175 4.12 -5.20 2.95
CA LEU A 175 4.73 -5.75 4.16
C LEU A 175 6.17 -6.23 3.87
N PHE A 176 6.41 -6.84 2.72
CA PHE A 176 7.76 -7.21 2.27
C PHE A 176 8.68 -5.97 2.19
N CYS A 177 8.22 -4.90 1.54
CA CYS A 177 8.98 -3.65 1.40
C CYS A 177 9.29 -3.01 2.77
N LEU A 178 8.31 -2.94 3.67
CA LEU A 178 8.52 -2.38 5.02
C LEU A 178 9.42 -3.27 5.88
N ASN A 179 9.29 -4.60 5.81
CA ASN A 179 10.19 -5.52 6.50
C ASN A 179 11.63 -5.29 6.05
N TYR A 180 11.86 -5.20 4.74
CA TYR A 180 13.18 -4.93 4.19
C TYR A 180 13.72 -3.55 4.64
N LYS A 181 12.87 -2.52 4.62
CA LYS A 181 13.23 -1.17 5.09
C LYS A 181 13.81 -1.19 6.51
N TYR A 182 13.12 -1.83 7.45
CA TYR A 182 13.48 -1.79 8.87
C TYR A 182 14.51 -2.83 9.30
N THR A 183 14.46 -4.03 8.72
CA THR A 183 15.27 -5.18 9.19
C THR A 183 16.37 -5.58 8.21
N LYS A 184 16.34 -5.03 6.99
CA LYS A 184 17.19 -5.48 5.86
C LYS A 184 17.07 -6.98 5.56
N THR A 185 15.99 -7.61 6.02
CA THR A 185 15.69 -9.02 5.79
C THR A 185 14.62 -9.15 4.73
N GLU A 186 14.85 -10.07 3.79
CA GLU A 186 13.90 -10.41 2.74
C GLU A 186 13.00 -11.56 3.21
N ASP A 187 11.75 -11.25 3.51
CA ASP A 187 10.74 -12.27 3.81
C ASP A 187 10.06 -12.73 2.51
N LEU A 188 10.74 -13.64 1.80
CA LEU A 188 10.29 -14.16 0.51
C LEU A 188 8.95 -14.91 0.60
N GLU A 189 8.52 -15.38 1.78
CA GLU A 189 7.21 -16.01 1.94
C GLU A 189 6.06 -15.03 1.69
N LEU A 190 6.26 -13.73 1.96
CA LEU A 190 5.28 -12.70 1.63
C LEU A 190 5.11 -12.57 0.11
N LEU A 191 6.20 -12.59 -0.66
CA LEU A 191 6.14 -12.54 -2.11
C LEU A 191 5.49 -13.80 -2.69
N LYS A 192 5.76 -14.99 -2.13
CA LYS A 192 5.07 -16.23 -2.54
C LYS A 192 3.56 -16.12 -2.34
N LYS A 193 3.12 -15.65 -1.17
CA LYS A 193 1.69 -15.41 -0.88
C LYS A 193 1.08 -14.37 -1.82
N ALA A 194 1.81 -13.30 -2.13
CA ALA A 194 1.37 -12.31 -3.11
C ALA A 194 1.18 -12.93 -4.50
N VAL A 195 2.16 -13.69 -5.00
CA VAL A 195 2.09 -14.37 -6.30
C VAL A 195 0.91 -15.35 -6.34
N THR A 196 0.67 -16.12 -5.28
CA THR A 196 -0.49 -17.03 -5.21
C THR A 196 -1.81 -16.27 -5.36
N ASP A 197 -1.98 -15.15 -4.66
CA ASP A 197 -3.19 -14.33 -4.79
C ASP A 197 -3.30 -13.71 -6.19
N LEU A 198 -2.20 -13.21 -6.76
CA LEU A 198 -2.16 -12.60 -8.10
C LEU A 198 -2.47 -13.60 -9.22
N GLU A 199 -1.93 -14.82 -9.15
CA GLU A 199 -2.23 -15.89 -10.11
C GLU A 199 -3.71 -16.29 -10.07
N GLU A 200 -4.28 -16.36 -8.87
CA GLU A 200 -5.71 -16.66 -8.70
C GLU A 200 -6.59 -15.52 -9.22
N ILE A 201 -6.21 -14.25 -9.00
CA ILE A 201 -6.88 -13.08 -9.60
C ILE A 201 -6.85 -13.17 -11.13
N PHE A 202 -5.69 -13.43 -11.71
CA PHE A 202 -5.54 -13.57 -13.16
C PHE A 202 -6.41 -14.71 -13.70
N ARG A 203 -6.40 -15.88 -13.03
CA ARG A 203 -7.21 -17.05 -13.41
C ARG A 203 -8.71 -16.80 -13.36
N LEU A 204 -9.16 -15.98 -12.41
CA LEU A 204 -10.58 -15.64 -12.22
C LEU A 204 -11.03 -14.42 -13.06
N SER A 205 -10.10 -13.73 -13.71
CA SER A 205 -10.39 -12.54 -14.51
C SER A 205 -10.77 -12.88 -15.95
N ASP A 206 -11.60 -12.02 -16.55
CA ASP A 206 -11.90 -12.02 -17.98
C ASP A 206 -10.82 -11.23 -18.75
N PHE A 207 -9.54 -11.50 -18.45
CA PHE A 207 -8.39 -10.81 -19.03
C PHE A 207 -8.49 -10.79 -20.57
N PRO A 208 -8.26 -9.64 -21.26
CA PRO A 208 -7.61 -8.41 -20.80
C PRO A 208 -8.53 -7.17 -20.69
N GLU A 209 -9.74 -7.32 -20.14
CA GLU A 209 -10.74 -6.24 -20.15
C GLU A 209 -10.41 -5.05 -19.24
N LYS A 210 -9.68 -5.26 -18.13
CA LYS A 210 -9.52 -4.22 -17.09
C LYS A 210 -8.05 -3.78 -16.94
N PRO A 211 -7.78 -2.46 -16.89
CA PRO A 211 -6.41 -1.95 -16.78
C PRO A 211 -5.55 -2.52 -15.63
N TYR A 212 -6.16 -2.82 -14.48
CA TYR A 212 -5.42 -3.37 -13.34
C TYR A 212 -4.89 -4.79 -13.60
N GLU A 213 -5.44 -5.51 -14.57
CA GLU A 213 -5.01 -6.89 -14.83
C GLU A 213 -3.61 -6.93 -15.47
N PHE A 214 -3.23 -5.88 -16.20
CA PHE A 214 -1.87 -5.69 -16.69
C PHE A 214 -0.87 -5.45 -15.55
N GLU A 215 -1.28 -4.70 -14.53
CA GLU A 215 -0.51 -4.51 -13.28
C GLU A 215 -0.35 -5.85 -12.54
N VAL A 216 -1.42 -6.66 -12.46
CA VAL A 216 -1.36 -8.01 -11.88
C VAL A 216 -0.30 -8.86 -12.57
N CYS A 217 -0.31 -8.91 -13.90
CA CYS A 217 0.72 -9.62 -14.67
C CYS A 217 2.12 -9.08 -14.39
N TYR A 218 2.30 -7.76 -14.37
CA TYR A 218 3.58 -7.13 -14.02
C TYR A 218 4.07 -7.53 -12.63
N LEU A 219 3.20 -7.46 -11.61
CA LEU A 219 3.55 -7.84 -10.25
C LEU A 219 3.91 -9.33 -10.12
N ILE A 220 3.26 -10.21 -10.88
CA ILE A 220 3.66 -11.62 -10.96
C ILE A 220 5.08 -11.74 -11.53
N VAL A 221 5.41 -11.00 -12.60
CA VAL A 221 6.76 -10.98 -13.18
C VAL A 221 7.79 -10.53 -12.14
N VAL A 222 7.62 -9.36 -11.53
CA VAL A 222 8.62 -8.82 -10.60
C VAL A 222 8.80 -9.70 -9.36
N CYS A 223 7.70 -10.18 -8.77
CA CYS A 223 7.77 -11.07 -7.60
C CYS A 223 8.43 -12.40 -7.97
N SER A 224 8.12 -12.97 -9.15
CA SER A 224 8.70 -14.24 -9.59
C SER A 224 10.20 -14.13 -9.85
N ILE A 225 10.67 -13.04 -10.46
CA ILE A 225 12.10 -12.77 -10.62
C ILE A 225 12.77 -12.68 -9.25
N LYS A 226 12.19 -11.94 -8.30
CA LYS A 226 12.74 -11.81 -6.94
C LYS A 226 12.81 -13.16 -6.21
N LEU A 227 11.87 -14.06 -6.49
CA LEU A 227 11.84 -15.43 -5.97
C LEU A 227 12.77 -16.40 -6.71
N GLY A 228 13.41 -15.98 -7.80
CA GLY A 228 14.24 -16.83 -8.66
C GLY A 228 13.45 -17.73 -9.62
N ASP A 229 12.14 -17.53 -9.77
CA ASP A 229 11.29 -18.25 -10.72
C ASP A 229 11.26 -17.51 -12.07
N GLU A 230 12.38 -17.60 -12.79
CA GLU A 230 12.52 -16.98 -14.12
C GLU A 230 11.56 -17.57 -15.16
N SER A 231 11.17 -18.85 -15.01
CA SER A 231 10.24 -19.51 -15.92
C SER A 231 8.85 -18.88 -15.85
N LYS A 232 8.33 -18.67 -14.64
CA LYS A 232 7.06 -17.98 -14.41
C LYS A 232 7.12 -16.52 -14.86
N ALA A 233 8.20 -15.81 -14.55
CA ALA A 233 8.38 -14.44 -15.00
C ALA A 233 8.34 -14.35 -16.54
N ALA A 234 9.07 -15.22 -17.24
CA ALA A 234 9.07 -15.26 -18.71
C ALA A 234 7.69 -15.59 -19.30
N SER A 235 6.91 -16.48 -18.67
CA SER A 235 5.57 -16.83 -19.15
C SER A 235 4.61 -15.64 -19.07
N PHE A 236 4.63 -14.86 -17.99
CA PHE A 236 3.77 -13.67 -17.85
C PHE A 236 4.25 -12.48 -18.70
N ILE A 237 5.55 -12.34 -18.99
CA ILE A 237 6.03 -11.39 -20.01
C ILE A 237 5.45 -11.73 -21.38
N LYS A 238 5.42 -13.03 -21.73
CA LYS A 238 4.83 -13.48 -23.00
C LYS A 238 3.33 -13.18 -23.07
N VAL A 239 2.59 -13.37 -21.97
CA VAL A 239 1.17 -12.99 -21.88
C VAL A 239 1.01 -11.50 -22.21
N LEU A 240 1.77 -10.62 -21.55
CA LEU A 240 1.72 -9.18 -21.81
C LEU A 240 2.03 -8.83 -23.28
N ASP A 241 3.02 -9.48 -23.88
CA ASP A 241 3.39 -9.24 -25.27
C ASP A 241 2.33 -9.69 -26.29
N GLN A 242 1.73 -10.85 -26.07
CA GLN A 242 0.64 -11.36 -26.91
C GLN A 242 -0.57 -10.43 -26.84
N THR A 243 -0.97 -10.07 -25.62
CA THR A 243 -2.09 -9.14 -25.40
C THR A 243 -1.83 -7.76 -25.99
N LYS A 244 -0.61 -7.24 -25.87
CA LYS A 244 -0.24 -5.97 -26.50
C LYS A 244 -0.40 -6.02 -28.03
N ALA A 245 0.00 -7.13 -28.65
CA ALA A 245 -0.14 -7.31 -30.09
C ALA A 245 -1.62 -7.41 -30.51
N GLU A 246 -2.43 -8.18 -29.77
CA GLU A 246 -3.87 -8.33 -30.01
C GLU A 246 -4.61 -7.00 -29.88
N LEU A 247 -4.44 -6.29 -28.75
CA LEU A 247 -5.04 -4.97 -28.54
C LEU A 247 -4.50 -3.93 -29.52
N GLY A 248 -3.26 -4.06 -29.98
CA GLY A 248 -2.68 -3.22 -31.04
C GLY A 248 -3.42 -3.37 -32.37
N LEU A 249 -3.83 -4.60 -32.74
CA LEU A 249 -4.66 -4.84 -33.91
C LEU A 249 -6.09 -4.32 -33.71
N GLU A 250 -6.68 -4.58 -32.56
CA GLU A 250 -8.05 -4.13 -32.24
C GLU A 250 -8.15 -2.60 -32.17
N SER A 251 -7.11 -1.90 -31.71
CA SER A 251 -7.10 -0.43 -31.62
C SER A 251 -7.36 0.30 -32.95
N LYS A 252 -7.09 -0.37 -34.08
CA LYS A 252 -7.35 0.16 -35.42
C LYS A 252 -8.85 0.30 -35.72
N THR A 253 -9.69 -0.52 -35.09
CA THR A 253 -11.15 -0.54 -35.27
C THR A 253 -11.90 -0.09 -34.02
N ASN A 254 -11.31 -0.24 -32.84
CA ASN A 254 -11.86 0.15 -31.55
C ASN A 254 -10.85 1.02 -30.76
N PRO A 255 -10.94 2.36 -30.82
CA PRO A 255 -9.99 3.24 -30.13
C PRO A 255 -10.11 3.22 -28.60
N LYS A 256 -11.09 2.51 -28.02
CA LYS A 256 -11.31 2.43 -26.56
C LYS A 256 -10.49 1.33 -25.88
N VAL A 257 -9.78 0.49 -26.65
CA VAL A 257 -8.94 -0.56 -26.07
C VAL A 257 -7.82 0.05 -25.21
N PRO A 258 -7.44 -0.59 -24.08
CA PRO A 258 -6.46 -0.05 -23.15
C PRO A 258 -5.01 -0.27 -23.62
N LEU A 259 -4.70 0.17 -24.85
CA LEU A 259 -3.41 -0.05 -25.50
C LEU A 259 -2.26 0.68 -24.78
N GLN A 260 -2.54 1.84 -24.20
CA GLN A 260 -1.54 2.63 -23.48
C GLN A 260 -1.12 1.92 -22.19
N GLU A 261 -2.10 1.39 -21.46
CA GLU A 261 -1.90 0.69 -20.20
C GLU A 261 -1.10 -0.61 -20.41
N ILE A 262 -1.50 -1.47 -21.36
CA ILE A 262 -0.73 -2.68 -21.65
C ILE A 262 0.70 -2.33 -22.13
N THR A 263 0.85 -1.25 -22.90
CA THR A 263 2.18 -0.81 -23.37
C THR A 263 3.07 -0.38 -22.20
N LYS A 264 2.53 0.35 -21.23
CA LYS A 264 3.24 0.73 -20.00
C LYS A 264 3.75 -0.53 -19.27
N TRP A 265 2.85 -1.45 -18.94
CA TRP A 265 3.18 -2.61 -18.11
C TRP A 265 4.08 -3.63 -18.82
N SER A 266 3.88 -3.85 -20.13
CA SER A 266 4.79 -4.67 -20.96
C SER A 266 6.21 -4.08 -20.99
N THR A 267 6.34 -2.76 -21.07
CA THR A 267 7.64 -2.10 -21.08
C THR A 267 8.35 -2.23 -19.72
N LEU A 268 7.65 -1.93 -18.63
CA LEU A 268 8.19 -2.10 -17.27
C LEU A 268 8.60 -3.55 -16.99
N ALA A 269 7.81 -4.53 -17.40
CA ALA A 269 8.13 -5.94 -17.21
C ALA A 269 9.44 -6.33 -17.93
N LYS A 270 9.65 -5.82 -19.15
CA LYS A 270 10.86 -6.05 -19.93
C LYS A 270 12.08 -5.36 -19.35
N GLU A 271 11.91 -4.13 -18.86
CA GLU A 271 12.98 -3.39 -18.20
C GLU A 271 13.46 -4.13 -16.95
N VAL A 272 12.55 -4.61 -16.10
CA VAL A 272 12.90 -5.42 -14.92
C VAL A 272 13.58 -6.72 -15.34
N TRP A 273 13.06 -7.40 -16.36
CA TRP A 273 13.68 -8.64 -16.87
C TRP A 273 15.10 -8.43 -17.37
N GLN A 274 15.36 -7.38 -18.15
CA GLN A 274 16.69 -7.07 -18.68
C GLN A 274 17.68 -6.73 -17.57
N ASN A 275 17.22 -6.03 -16.53
CA ASN A 275 18.06 -5.58 -15.41
C ASN A 275 18.03 -6.52 -14.20
N ARG A 276 17.44 -7.73 -14.31
CA ARG A 276 17.17 -8.61 -13.15
C ARG A 276 18.40 -8.99 -12.33
N THR A 277 19.58 -9.01 -12.94
CA THR A 277 20.87 -9.31 -12.28
C THR A 277 21.51 -8.10 -11.63
N ASP A 278 21.02 -6.89 -11.91
CA ASP A 278 21.49 -5.66 -11.27
C ASP A 278 20.92 -5.57 -9.86
N ALA A 279 21.78 -5.47 -8.84
CA ALA A 279 21.36 -5.31 -7.46
C ALA A 279 20.62 -3.98 -7.23
N SER A 280 20.89 -2.96 -8.05
CA SER A 280 20.37 -1.59 -7.86
C SER A 280 18.85 -1.50 -8.02
N ILE A 281 18.26 -2.31 -8.93
CA ILE A 281 16.81 -2.28 -9.18
C ILE A 281 16.01 -2.85 -8.00
N TRP A 282 16.66 -3.59 -7.11
CA TRP A 282 16.04 -4.21 -5.94
C TRP A 282 16.14 -3.35 -4.67
N ILE A 283 16.70 -2.14 -4.79
CA ILE A 283 16.75 -1.18 -3.69
C ILE A 283 15.34 -0.59 -3.53
N ILE A 284 14.75 -0.85 -2.35
CA ILE A 284 13.39 -0.47 -1.96
C ILE A 284 13.43 0.64 -0.91
#